data_AF-A0A4R4DQZ3-F1
#
_entry.id   AF-A0A4R4DQZ3-F1
#
_cell.length_a   1.000
_cell.length_b   1.000
_cell.length_c   1.000
_cell.angle_alpha   90.00
_cell.angle_beta   90.00
_cell.angle_gamma   90.00
#
_symmetry.space_group_name_H-M   'P 1'
#
loop_
_entity.id
_entity.type
_entity.pdbx_description
1 polymer ?
#
loop_
_entity_poly.entity_id
_entity_poly.type
_entity_poly.pdbx_seq_one_letter_code
_entity_poly.pdbx_strand_id
1 'polypeptide(L)'
;MVELLGILLALLLFALGALVWRVLRWLRRALALLLGRSGAGRRVASLRGVRLRVARALGQHQAARIAALTTELERTRRALRLAEAARGGGGPPEDRFRRAKRAFAVHFHPDRLRCGEPERGLRIRIFQQFWQVLRRIESS
;
A
#
# COMPACT_ATOMS: atom_id res chain seq x y z
N MET A 1 -59.81 -28.06 65.81
CA MET A 1 -59.80 -29.06 64.72
C MET A 1 -59.92 -28.40 63.34
N VAL A 2 -60.81 -27.42 63.15
CA VAL A 2 -61.02 -26.73 61.85
C VAL A 2 -59.78 -25.93 61.38
N GLU A 3 -59.08 -25.27 62.30
CA GLU A 3 -57.87 -24.48 61.95
C GLU A 3 -56.70 -25.35 61.44
N LEU A 4 -56.51 -26.53 62.03
CA LEU A 4 -55.49 -27.49 61.57
C LEU A 4 -55.79 -27.99 60.15
N LEU A 5 -57.07 -28.18 59.82
CA LEU A 5 -57.52 -28.59 58.49
C LEU A 5 -57.24 -27.50 57.44
N GLY A 6 -57.44 -26.22 57.80
CA GLY A 6 -57.12 -25.08 56.94
C GLY A 6 -55.62 -24.95 56.63
N ILE A 7 -54.77 -25.12 57.65
CA ILE A 7 -53.30 -25.08 57.47
C ILE A 7 -52.82 -26.23 56.57
N LEU A 8 -53.38 -27.42 56.76
CA LEU A 8 -53.00 -28.60 55.98
C LEU A 8 -53.43 -28.46 54.52
N LEU A 9 -54.60 -27.87 54.25
CA LEU A 9 -55.07 -27.54 52.90
C LEU A 9 -54.16 -26.50 52.21
N ALA A 10 -53.75 -25.46 52.93
CA ALA A 10 -52.87 -24.41 52.40
C ALA A 10 -51.49 -24.96 52.02
N LEU A 11 -50.91 -25.83 52.85
CA LEU A 11 -49.64 -26.50 52.55
C LEU A 11 -49.75 -27.40 51.32
N LEU A 12 -50.87 -28.11 51.18
CA LEU A 12 -51.11 -29.02 50.07
C LEU A 12 -51.22 -28.25 48.74
N LEU A 13 -51.95 -27.14 48.72
CA LEU A 13 -52.05 -26.24 47.56
C LEU A 13 -50.70 -25.63 47.20
N PHE A 14 -49.91 -25.20 48.19
CA PHE A 14 -48.59 -24.62 47.97
C PHE A 14 -47.61 -25.65 47.37
N ALA A 15 -47.60 -26.87 47.91
CA ALA A 15 -46.78 -27.96 47.39
C ALA A 15 -47.16 -28.30 45.94
N LEU A 16 -48.46 -28.33 45.63
CA LEU A 16 -48.96 -28.59 44.28
C LEU A 16 -48.54 -27.49 43.29
N GLY A 17 -48.68 -26.21 43.69
CA GLY A 17 -48.24 -25.08 42.89
C GLY A 17 -46.73 -25.09 42.62
N ALA A 18 -45.92 -25.41 43.64
CA ALA A 18 -44.47 -25.55 43.50
C ALA A 18 -44.08 -26.68 42.54
N LEU A 19 -44.80 -27.81 42.58
CA LEU A 19 -44.58 -28.95 41.69
C LEU A 19 -44.89 -28.58 40.23
N VAL A 20 -46.05 -27.96 39.98
CA VAL A 20 -46.46 -27.49 38.65
C VAL A 20 -45.45 -26.49 38.09
N TRP A 21 -45.02 -25.52 38.90
CA TRP A 21 -44.01 -24.55 38.50
C TRP A 21 -42.68 -25.21 38.13
N ARG A 22 -42.26 -26.21 38.90
CA ARG A 22 -41.04 -26.98 38.65
C ARG A 22 -41.14 -27.72 37.31
N VAL A 23 -42.22 -28.44 37.07
CA VAL A 23 -42.46 -29.17 35.80
C VAL A 23 -42.47 -28.20 34.61
N LEU A 24 -43.17 -27.07 34.71
CA LEU A 24 -43.23 -26.07 33.65
C LEU A 24 -41.83 -25.51 33.31
N ARG A 25 -41.00 -25.28 34.33
CA ARG A 25 -39.62 -24.79 34.16
C ARG A 25 -38.73 -25.83 33.47
N TRP A 26 -38.89 -27.11 33.78
CA TRP A 26 -38.19 -28.20 33.07
C TRP A 26 -38.66 -28.30 31.62
N LEU A 27 -39.97 -28.20 31.38
CA LEU A 27 -40.54 -28.25 30.02
C LEU A 27 -40.01 -27.10 29.14
N ARG A 28 -39.95 -25.87 29.68
CA ARG A 28 -39.39 -24.72 28.95
C ARG A 28 -37.92 -24.90 28.60
N ARG A 29 -37.12 -25.51 29.50
CA ARG A 29 -35.70 -25.82 29.22
C ARG A 29 -35.55 -26.90 28.15
N ALA A 30 -36.36 -27.96 28.21
CA ALA A 30 -36.37 -29.00 27.19
C ALA A 30 -36.79 -28.45 25.81
N LEU A 31 -37.82 -27.60 25.78
CA LEU A 31 -38.28 -26.94 24.56
C LEU A 31 -37.19 -26.00 23.99
N ALA A 32 -36.50 -25.25 24.85
CA ALA A 32 -35.39 -24.38 24.44
C ALA A 32 -34.19 -25.18 23.89
N LEU A 33 -33.94 -26.39 24.38
CA LEU A 33 -32.89 -27.26 23.83
C LEU A 33 -33.30 -27.86 22.48
N LEU A 34 -34.58 -28.23 22.32
CA LEU A 34 -35.12 -28.76 21.06
C LEU A 34 -35.19 -27.69 19.96
N LEU A 35 -35.63 -26.46 20.27
CA LEU A 35 -35.70 -25.37 19.30
C LEU A 35 -34.39 -24.57 19.16
N GLY A 36 -33.57 -24.46 20.20
CA GLY A 36 -32.35 -23.66 20.20
C GLY A 36 -31.19 -24.27 19.41
N ARG A 37 -31.17 -25.61 19.26
CA ARG A 37 -30.07 -26.33 18.60
C ARG A 37 -30.13 -26.27 17.06
N SER A 38 -31.29 -26.01 16.47
CA SER A 38 -31.48 -26.00 15.01
C SER A 38 -31.27 -24.62 14.35
N GLY A 39 -31.51 -23.52 15.08
CA GLY A 39 -31.43 -22.16 14.53
C GLY A 39 -30.05 -21.48 14.58
N ALA A 40 -29.28 -21.70 15.65
CA ALA A 40 -28.02 -20.99 15.88
C ALA A 40 -26.89 -21.45 14.95
N GLY A 41 -26.79 -22.76 14.68
CA GLY A 41 -25.73 -23.32 13.83
C GLY A 41 -25.83 -22.90 12.35
N ARG A 42 -27.04 -22.80 11.79
CA ARG A 42 -27.25 -22.39 10.39
C ARG A 42 -26.91 -20.91 10.16
N ARG A 43 -27.25 -20.02 11.09
CA ARG A 43 -26.95 -18.58 10.96
C ARG A 43 -25.44 -18.33 10.99
N VAL A 44 -24.70 -18.96 11.91
CA VAL A 44 -23.24 -18.81 12.00
C VAL A 44 -22.52 -19.41 10.78
N ALA A 45 -22.99 -20.56 10.26
CA ALA A 45 -22.44 -21.14 9.04
C ALA A 45 -22.67 -20.26 7.81
N SER A 46 -23.85 -19.66 7.68
CA SER A 46 -24.17 -18.75 6.56
C SER A 46 -23.28 -17.49 6.57
N LEU A 47 -23.03 -16.91 7.75
CA LEU A 47 -22.16 -15.74 7.89
C LEU A 47 -20.69 -16.06 7.59
N ARG A 48 -20.21 -17.25 7.95
CA ARG A 48 -18.86 -17.71 7.58
C ARG A 48 -18.71 -17.89 6.06
N GLY A 49 -19.73 -18.44 5.39
CA GLY A 49 -19.73 -18.62 3.94
C GLY A 49 -19.67 -17.29 3.18
N VAL A 50 -20.42 -16.27 3.63
CA VAL A 50 -20.38 -14.92 3.04
C VAL A 50 -19.04 -14.26 3.28
N ARG A 51 -18.48 -14.33 4.49
CA ARG A 51 -17.16 -13.76 4.81
C ARG A 51 -16.04 -14.34 3.95
N LEU A 52 -16.05 -15.66 3.70
CA LEU A 52 -15.07 -16.30 2.81
C LEU A 52 -15.20 -15.84 1.35
N ARG A 53 -16.41 -15.62 0.84
CA ARG A 53 -16.63 -15.09 -0.52
C ARG A 53 -16.17 -13.64 -0.64
N VAL A 54 -16.47 -12.80 0.35
CA VAL A 54 -16.03 -11.40 0.39
C VAL A 54 -14.50 -11.32 0.46
N ALA A 55 -13.86 -12.13 1.31
CA ALA A 55 -12.40 -12.19 1.39
C ALA A 55 -11.76 -12.63 0.07
N ARG A 56 -12.35 -13.62 -0.63
CA ARG A 56 -11.88 -14.06 -1.95
C ARG A 56 -12.03 -12.98 -3.02
N ALA A 57 -13.17 -12.29 -3.05
CA ALA A 57 -13.40 -11.19 -4.00
C ALA A 57 -12.42 -10.03 -3.77
N LEU A 58 -12.17 -9.66 -2.51
CA LEU A 58 -11.16 -8.65 -2.16
C LEU A 58 -9.75 -9.09 -2.57
N GLY A 59 -9.40 -10.36 -2.33
CA GLY A 59 -8.11 -10.93 -2.75
C GLY A 59 -7.92 -10.91 -4.27
N GLN A 60 -8.96 -11.22 -5.05
CA GLN A 60 -8.91 -11.15 -6.51
C GLN A 60 -8.73 -9.72 -7.02
N HIS A 61 -9.44 -8.74 -6.44
CA HIS A 61 -9.26 -7.34 -6.79
C HIS A 61 -7.85 -6.82 -6.44
N GLN A 62 -7.31 -7.22 -5.29
CA GLN A 62 -5.94 -6.87 -4.91
C GLN A 62 -4.90 -7.50 -5.84
N ALA A 63 -5.07 -8.78 -6.19
CA ALA A 63 -4.20 -9.47 -7.14
C ALA A 63 -4.22 -8.80 -8.53
N ALA A 64 -5.40 -8.41 -9.02
CA ALA A 64 -5.53 -7.70 -10.30
C ALA A 64 -4.84 -6.33 -10.26
N ARG A 65 -4.96 -5.58 -9.16
CA ARG A 65 -4.24 -4.30 -8.99
C ARG A 65 -2.74 -4.48 -8.94
N ILE A 66 -2.24 -5.48 -8.22
CA ILE A 66 -0.81 -5.78 -8.15
C ILE A 66 -0.29 -6.14 -9.54
N ALA A 67 -1.00 -6.99 -10.30
CA ALA A 67 -0.64 -7.35 -11.66
C ALA A 67 -0.61 -6.13 -12.61
N ALA A 68 -1.58 -5.21 -12.49
CA ALA A 68 -1.55 -3.98 -13.28
C ALA A 68 -0.30 -3.13 -12.95
N LEU A 69 -0.03 -2.91 -11.66
CA LEU A 69 1.14 -2.13 -11.22
C LEU A 69 2.47 -2.77 -11.61
N THR A 70 2.60 -4.10 -11.56
CA THR A 70 3.83 -4.77 -12.00
C THR A 70 4.07 -4.59 -13.49
N THR A 71 3.02 -4.62 -14.32
CA THR A 71 3.16 -4.36 -15.76
C THR A 71 3.58 -2.92 -16.05
N GLU A 72 3.09 -1.94 -15.29
CA GLU A 72 3.51 -0.53 -15.41
C GLU A 72 4.96 -0.34 -14.97
N LEU A 73 5.38 -0.99 -13.89
CA LEU A 73 6.78 -0.99 -13.45
C LEU A 73 7.71 -1.62 -14.49
N GLU A 74 7.30 -2.69 -15.16
CA GLU A 74 8.09 -3.27 -16.24
C GLU A 74 8.21 -2.33 -17.44
N ARG A 75 7.11 -1.69 -17.85
CA ARG A 75 7.12 -0.71 -18.95
C ARG A 75 8.04 0.46 -18.65
N THR A 76 7.94 1.03 -17.45
CA THR A 76 8.79 2.15 -17.02
C THR A 76 10.26 1.73 -16.91
N ARG A 77 10.57 0.55 -16.37
CA ARG A 77 11.94 0.01 -16.35
C ARG A 77 12.51 -0.19 -17.76
N ARG A 78 11.71 -0.70 -18.70
CA ARG A 78 12.15 -0.83 -20.11
C ARG A 78 12.39 0.54 -20.73
N ALA A 79 11.51 1.51 -20.50
CA ALA A 79 11.69 2.88 -20.97
C ALA A 79 12.96 3.53 -20.39
N LEU A 80 13.23 3.33 -19.09
CA LEU A 80 14.47 3.80 -18.46
C LEU A 80 15.70 3.15 -19.07
N ARG A 81 15.71 1.82 -19.26
CA ARG A 81 16.83 1.13 -19.92
C ARG A 81 17.06 1.63 -21.35
N LEU A 82 16.00 1.90 -22.10
CA LEU A 82 16.13 2.48 -23.45
C LEU A 82 16.65 3.91 -23.40
N ALA A 83 16.18 4.73 -22.45
CA ALA A 83 16.68 6.08 -22.25
C ALA A 83 18.15 6.09 -21.76
N GLU A 84 18.53 5.15 -20.90
CA GLU A 84 19.89 4.94 -20.43
C GLU A 84 20.78 4.38 -21.55
N ALA A 85 20.29 3.47 -22.40
CA ALA A 85 21.03 3.03 -23.58
C ALA A 85 21.19 4.18 -24.58
N ALA A 86 20.17 5.02 -24.77
CA ALA A 86 20.25 6.23 -25.59
C ALA A 86 21.21 7.28 -24.99
N ARG A 87 21.33 7.37 -23.66
CA ARG A 87 22.29 8.24 -22.96
C ARG A 87 23.70 7.64 -22.86
N GLY A 88 23.77 6.32 -22.73
CA GLY A 88 24.97 5.48 -22.60
C GLY A 88 25.64 5.18 -23.93
N GLY A 89 24.93 5.38 -25.04
CA GLY A 89 25.47 5.73 -26.35
C GLY A 89 26.13 7.11 -26.34
N GLY A 90 26.97 7.37 -25.34
CA GLY A 90 28.00 8.39 -25.47
C GLY A 90 28.79 8.03 -26.70
N GLY A 91 28.61 8.82 -27.77
CA GLY A 91 29.39 8.73 -28.99
C GLY A 91 30.90 8.60 -28.69
N PRO A 92 31.69 8.19 -29.70
CA PRO A 92 33.12 7.95 -29.56
C PRO A 92 33.78 9.01 -28.67
N PRO A 93 34.79 8.69 -27.84
CA PRO A 93 35.34 9.58 -26.82
C PRO A 93 35.59 11.03 -27.29
N GLU A 94 35.88 11.23 -28.58
CA GLU A 94 35.88 12.53 -29.27
C GLU A 94 34.60 13.36 -29.11
N ASP A 95 33.40 12.77 -29.20
CA ASP A 95 32.13 13.47 -29.06
C ASP A 95 31.87 13.96 -27.64
N ARG A 96 32.37 13.26 -26.62
CA ARG A 96 32.25 13.72 -25.22
C ARG A 96 33.22 14.87 -24.98
N PHE A 97 34.45 14.76 -25.47
CA PHE A 97 35.44 15.84 -25.36
C PHE A 97 35.02 17.09 -26.12
N ARG A 98 34.56 16.95 -27.38
CA ARG A 98 34.05 18.07 -28.19
C ARG A 98 32.83 18.73 -27.56
N ARG A 99 31.91 17.95 -26.96
CA ARG A 99 30.77 18.49 -26.19
C ARG A 99 31.21 19.26 -24.95
N ALA A 100 32.15 18.73 -24.17
CA ALA A 100 32.70 19.40 -23.00
C ALA A 100 33.45 20.70 -23.38
N LYS A 101 34.27 20.65 -24.43
CA LYS A 101 34.98 21.82 -24.98
C LYS A 101 34.00 22.90 -25.46
N ARG A 102 32.93 22.52 -26.15
CA ARG A 102 31.86 23.45 -26.57
C ARG A 102 31.14 24.05 -25.36
N ALA A 103 30.77 23.25 -24.37
CA ALA A 103 30.11 23.74 -23.15
C ALA A 103 31.02 24.72 -22.38
N PHE A 104 32.31 24.42 -22.25
CA PHE A 104 33.29 25.31 -21.64
C PHE A 104 33.38 26.65 -22.39
N ALA A 105 33.49 26.61 -23.73
CA ALA A 105 33.52 27.81 -24.56
C ALA A 105 32.27 28.66 -24.37
N VAL A 106 31.09 28.04 -24.32
CA VAL A 106 29.83 28.75 -24.07
C VAL A 106 29.86 29.43 -22.71
N HIS A 107 30.17 28.72 -21.62
CA HIS A 107 30.04 29.28 -20.28
C HIS A 107 31.12 30.29 -19.91
N PHE A 108 32.34 30.12 -20.42
CA PHE A 108 33.50 30.89 -19.97
C PHE A 108 34.07 31.85 -21.02
N HIS A 109 33.38 32.06 -22.16
CA HIS A 109 33.85 33.00 -23.18
C HIS A 109 34.01 34.42 -22.60
N PRO A 110 35.16 35.09 -22.81
CA PRO A 110 35.39 36.43 -22.29
C PRO A 110 34.49 37.50 -22.91
N ASP A 111 33.87 37.23 -24.05
CA ASP A 111 32.92 38.15 -24.71
C ASP A 111 31.58 38.28 -23.97
N ARG A 112 31.31 37.38 -23.01
CA ARG A 112 30.11 37.48 -22.15
C ARG A 112 30.27 38.51 -21.03
N LEU A 113 31.47 39.01 -20.80
CA LEU A 113 31.77 40.00 -19.76
C LEU A 113 31.61 41.41 -20.34
N ARG A 114 30.98 42.31 -19.58
CA ARG A 114 30.79 43.70 -20.03
C ARG A 114 32.14 44.42 -20.07
N CYS A 115 32.28 45.37 -21.00
CA CYS A 115 33.46 46.23 -21.04
C CYS A 115 33.50 47.07 -19.75
N GLY A 116 34.55 46.88 -18.93
CA GLY A 116 34.75 47.62 -17.68
C GLY A 116 34.82 46.77 -16.40
N GLU A 117 34.53 45.47 -16.48
CA GLU A 117 34.68 44.59 -15.31
C GLU A 117 36.17 44.39 -14.93
N PRO A 118 36.57 44.63 -13.67
CA PRO A 118 37.97 44.50 -13.24
C PRO A 118 38.51 43.08 -13.41
N GLU A 119 37.63 42.07 -13.34
CA GLU A 119 38.00 40.66 -13.49
C GLU A 119 38.17 40.20 -14.95
N ARG A 120 37.81 41.04 -15.94
CA ARG A 120 37.81 40.65 -17.35
C ARG A 120 39.18 40.19 -17.83
N GLY A 121 40.23 40.91 -17.46
CA GLY A 121 41.61 40.56 -17.81
C GLY A 121 42.05 39.21 -17.24
N LEU A 122 41.68 38.93 -15.98
CA LEU A 122 41.98 37.66 -15.32
C LEU A 122 41.23 36.50 -15.98
N ARG A 123 39.93 36.66 -16.24
CA ARG A 123 39.10 35.64 -16.91
C ARG A 123 39.58 35.36 -18.34
N ILE A 124 40.00 36.38 -19.09
CA ILE A 124 40.61 36.19 -20.42
C ILE A 124 41.86 35.31 -20.31
N ARG A 125 42.77 35.61 -19.38
CA ARG A 125 44.01 34.83 -19.20
C ARG A 125 43.74 33.39 -18.79
N ILE A 126 42.83 33.18 -17.84
CA ILE A 126 42.41 31.84 -17.40
C ILE A 126 41.80 31.08 -18.57
N PHE A 127 40.85 31.69 -19.29
CA PHE A 127 40.21 31.08 -20.46
C PHE A 127 41.25 30.66 -21.49
N GLN A 128 42.20 31.54 -21.84
CA GLN A 128 43.27 31.23 -22.80
C GLN A 128 44.16 30.07 -22.36
N GLN A 129 44.56 30.04 -21.08
CA GLN A 129 45.40 28.97 -20.52
C GLN A 129 44.69 27.61 -20.60
N PHE A 130 43.43 27.53 -20.14
CA PHE A 130 42.64 26.31 -20.21
C PHE A 130 42.33 25.91 -21.66
N TRP A 131 42.05 26.87 -22.54
CA TRP A 131 41.77 26.62 -23.95
C TRP A 131 42.96 26.04 -24.70
N GLN A 132 44.19 26.45 -24.35
CA GLN A 132 45.41 25.84 -24.91
C GLN A 132 45.54 24.37 -24.50
N VAL A 133 45.26 24.03 -23.25
CA VAL A 133 45.29 22.64 -22.77
C VAL A 133 44.25 21.79 -23.51
N LEU A 134 43.02 22.31 -23.66
CA LEU A 134 41.97 21.63 -24.41
C LEU A 134 42.36 21.41 -25.89
N ARG A 135 43.02 22.38 -26.53
CA ARG A 135 43.51 22.19 -27.91
C ARG A 135 44.60 21.13 -28.02
N ARG A 136 45.50 21.04 -27.04
CA ARG A 136 46.55 20.00 -27.02
C ARG A 136 45.95 18.60 -26.88
N ILE A 137 44.99 18.42 -25.98
CA ILE A 137 44.31 17.13 -25.76
C ILE A 137 43.55 16.68 -27.02
N GLU A 138 43.04 17.61 -27.82
CA GLU A 138 42.36 17.30 -29.09
C GLU A 138 43.32 16.91 -30.22
N SER A 139 44.55 17.41 -30.18
CA SER A 139 45.58 17.17 -31.21
C SER A 139 46.49 15.98 -30.91
N SER A 140 46.42 15.43 -29.70
CA SER A 140 47.16 14.25 -29.25
C SER A 140 46.38 12.97 -29.54
#